data_AF-A0A926UTT4-F1
#
_entry.id   AF-A0A926UTT4-F1
#
_cell.length_a   1.000
_cell.length_b   1.000
_cell.length_c   1.000
_cell.angle_alpha   90.00
_cell.angle_beta   90.00
_cell.angle_gamma   90.00
#
_symmetry.space_group_name_H-M   'P 1'
#
loop_
_entity.id
_entity.type
_entity.pdbx_description
1 polymer ?
#
loop_
_entity_poly.entity_id
_entity_poly.type
_entity_poly.pdbx_seq_one_letter_code
_entity_poly.pdbx_strand_id
1 'polypeptide(L)'
;MNNTSKTDWARIDAMGDEDIDTSDIPPLSAEFWAKAKLRSPKQITASVQIDSETFAWFQSQGENASQQMSVALKIYAEAHKSYVTTTND
;
A
#
# COMPACT_ATOMS: atom_id res chain seq x y z
N MET A 1 18.00 -12.41 -14.42
CA MET A 1 18.77 -12.59 -13.17
C MET A 1 18.00 -13.55 -12.30
N ASN A 2 18.56 -14.74 -12.09
CA ASN A 2 17.85 -15.87 -11.48
C ASN A 2 18.36 -15.98 -10.04
N ASN A 3 17.85 -15.12 -9.16
CA ASN A 3 18.15 -15.19 -7.73
C ASN A 3 17.28 -16.29 -7.11
N THR A 4 17.65 -17.54 -7.33
CA THR A 4 17.00 -18.66 -6.67
C THR A 4 17.46 -18.68 -5.22
N SER A 5 16.52 -18.44 -4.30
CA SER A 5 16.80 -18.52 -2.87
C SER A 5 17.37 -19.89 -2.53
N LYS A 6 18.44 -19.92 -1.72
CA LYS A 6 19.03 -21.15 -1.16
C LYS A 6 18.26 -21.66 0.07
N THR A 7 17.13 -21.05 0.38
CA THR A 7 16.26 -21.47 1.48
C THR A 7 15.71 -22.86 1.21
N ASP A 8 15.85 -23.73 2.20
CA ASP A 8 15.15 -25.00 2.24
C ASP A 8 13.67 -24.76 2.60
N TRP A 9 12.85 -24.59 1.56
CA TRP A 9 11.42 -24.30 1.70
C TRP A 9 10.61 -25.47 2.26
N ALA A 10 11.02 -26.71 1.99
CA ALA A 10 10.34 -27.89 2.51
C ALA A 10 10.48 -27.98 4.03
N ARG A 11 11.66 -27.61 4.56
CA ARG A 11 11.87 -27.50 6.01
C ARG A 11 10.99 -26.42 6.65
N ILE A 12 10.87 -25.25 6.03
CA ILE A 12 10.05 -24.14 6.57
C ILE A 12 8.56 -24.49 6.54
N ASP A 13 8.08 -25.12 5.46
CA ASP A 13 6.68 -25.52 5.29
C ASP A 13 6.24 -26.58 6.32
N ALA A 14 7.16 -27.46 6.72
CA ALA A 14 6.93 -28.50 7.73
C ALA A 14 7.15 -28.04 9.18
N MET A 15 7.65 -26.81 9.40
CA MET A 15 7.99 -26.28 10.73
C MET A 15 6.74 -25.82 11.48
N GLY A 16 6.56 -26.26 12.72
CA GLY A 16 5.46 -25.81 13.57
C GLY A 16 5.73 -24.45 14.20
N ASP A 17 4.70 -23.82 14.74
CA ASP A 17 4.82 -22.52 15.44
C ASP A 17 5.72 -22.62 16.69
N GLU A 18 5.69 -23.77 17.38
CA GLU A 18 6.53 -24.05 18.55
C GLU A 18 8.03 -24.22 18.24
N ASP A 19 8.36 -24.57 16.99
CA ASP A 19 9.75 -24.72 16.53
C ASP A 19 10.39 -23.36 16.16
N ILE A 20 9.59 -22.28 16.14
CA ILE A 20 10.07 -20.94 15.82
C ILE A 20 10.75 -20.33 17.05
N ASP A 21 12.07 -20.17 16.96
CA ASP A 21 12.82 -19.44 17.97
C ASP A 21 12.51 -17.94 17.91
N THR A 22 11.80 -17.45 18.92
CA THR A 22 11.51 -16.02 19.12
C THR A 22 12.24 -15.44 20.33
N SER A 23 13.29 -16.11 20.83
CA SER A 23 14.00 -15.69 22.05
C SER A 23 14.67 -14.32 21.93
N ASP A 24 14.95 -13.87 20.71
CA ASP A 24 15.51 -12.56 20.38
C ASP A 24 14.47 -11.43 20.32
N ILE A 25 13.18 -11.77 20.22
CA ILE A 25 12.08 -10.81 20.06
C ILE A 25 11.16 -10.89 21.30
N PRO A 26 11.37 -10.02 22.31
CA PRO A 26 10.52 -10.02 23.48
C PRO A 26 9.07 -9.64 23.12
N PRO A 27 8.06 -10.17 23.84
CA PRO A 27 6.67 -9.79 23.63
C PRO A 27 6.46 -8.27 23.79
N LEU A 28 5.68 -7.68 22.87
CA LEU A 28 5.37 -6.25 22.92
C LEU A 28 4.45 -5.95 24.12
N SER A 29 4.91 -5.06 25.01
CA SER A 29 4.17 -4.71 26.23
C SER A 29 2.99 -3.78 25.96
N ALA A 30 2.06 -3.70 26.91
CA ALA A 30 0.96 -2.71 26.86
C ALA A 30 1.50 -1.26 26.80
N GLU A 31 2.64 -0.99 27.43
CA GLU A 31 3.30 0.33 27.39
C GLU A 31 3.86 0.68 26.01
N PHE A 32 4.33 -0.33 25.25
CA PHE A 32 4.73 -0.15 23.85
C PHE A 32 3.54 0.30 23.02
N TRP A 33 2.41 -0.42 23.11
CA TRP A 33 1.19 -0.08 22.38
C TRP A 33 0.57 1.25 22.83
N ALA A 34 0.68 1.61 24.11
CA ALA A 34 0.23 2.90 24.63
C ALA A 34 0.97 4.10 24.01
N LYS A 35 2.22 3.90 23.57
CA LYS A 35 3.04 4.94 22.92
C LYS A 35 3.09 4.79 21.40
N ALA A 36 2.61 3.67 20.87
CA ALA A 36 2.60 3.39 19.44
C ALA A 36 1.73 4.42 18.70
N LYS A 37 2.28 5.00 17.63
CA LYS A 37 1.54 5.92 16.77
C LYS A 37 1.08 5.18 15.53
N LEU A 38 -0.22 4.95 15.44
CA LEU A 38 -0.82 4.46 14.20
C LEU A 38 -0.68 5.53 13.12
N ARG A 39 -0.05 5.17 12.00
CA ARG A 39 0.09 6.02 10.83
C ARG A 39 -0.87 5.51 9.77
N SER A 40 -2.07 6.09 9.74
CA SER A 40 -2.96 5.92 8.60
C SER A 40 -2.51 6.84 7.45
N PRO A 41 -2.68 6.43 6.18
CA PRO A 41 -2.48 7.32 5.06
C PRO A 41 -3.43 8.51 5.20
N LYS A 42 -2.89 9.72 5.11
CA LYS A 42 -3.68 10.95 5.23
C LYS A 42 -4.61 11.05 4.03
N GLN A 43 -5.91 10.89 4.27
CA GLN A 43 -6.93 11.18 3.26
C GLN A 43 -7.14 12.69 3.19
N ILE A 44 -7.09 13.24 1.98
CA ILE A 44 -7.35 14.65 1.73
C ILE A 44 -8.60 14.70 0.87
N THR A 45 -9.62 15.42 1.35
CA THR A 45 -10.80 15.74 0.57
C THR A 45 -10.57 17.08 -0.13
N ALA A 46 -10.64 17.09 -1.46
CA ALA A 46 -10.52 18.29 -2.27
C ALA A 46 -11.63 18.32 -3.32
N SER A 47 -12.15 19.50 -3.62
CA SER A 47 -13.10 19.71 -4.72
C SER A 47 -12.33 19.84 -6.03
N VAL A 48 -12.53 18.92 -6.95
CA VAL A 48 -11.94 18.94 -8.30
C VAL A 48 -13.05 19.24 -9.30
N GLN A 49 -12.78 20.13 -10.25
CA GLN A 49 -13.68 20.36 -11.38
C GLN A 49 -13.45 19.26 -12.42
N ILE A 50 -14.52 18.58 -12.79
CA ILE A 50 -14.54 17.53 -13.82
C ILE A 50 -15.69 17.80 -14.77
N ASP A 51 -15.56 17.40 -16.03
CA ASP A 51 -16.64 17.54 -17.00
C ASP A 51 -17.81 16.61 -16.64
N SER A 52 -19.00 16.96 -17.13
CA SER A 52 -20.23 16.24 -16.81
C SER A 52 -20.26 14.81 -17.34
N GLU A 53 -19.55 14.51 -18.42
CA GLU A 53 -19.58 13.19 -19.07
C GLU A 53 -18.68 12.21 -18.31
N THR A 54 -17.48 12.62 -17.96
CA THR A 54 -16.55 11.88 -17.11
C THR A 54 -17.16 11.60 -15.75
N PHE A 55 -17.84 12.57 -15.14
CA PHE A 55 -18.52 12.36 -13.86
C PHE A 55 -19.66 11.34 -13.97
N ALA A 56 -20.48 11.44 -15.00
CA ALA A 56 -21.57 10.50 -15.25
C ALA A 56 -21.04 9.07 -15.49
N TRP A 57 -19.93 8.93 -16.21
CA TRP A 57 -19.27 7.66 -16.42
C TRP A 57 -18.80 7.04 -15.10
N PHE A 58 -18.14 7.80 -14.22
CA PHE A 58 -17.74 7.28 -12.89
C PHE A 58 -18.95 6.93 -12.03
N GLN A 59 -20.01 7.75 -12.00
CA GLN A 59 -21.23 7.43 -11.27
C GLN A 59 -21.89 6.14 -11.74
N SER A 60 -21.83 5.83 -13.04
CA SER A 60 -22.38 4.58 -13.59
C SER A 60 -21.70 3.32 -13.06
N GLN A 61 -20.50 3.44 -12.47
CA GLN A 61 -19.74 2.33 -11.87
C GLN A 61 -20.27 1.90 -10.49
N GLY A 62 -21.28 2.61 -9.94
CA GLY A 62 -21.96 2.24 -8.69
C GLY A 62 -21.27 2.75 -7.42
N GLU A 63 -21.46 2.04 -6.31
CA GLU A 63 -21.05 2.49 -4.96
C GLU A 63 -19.54 2.78 -4.82
N ASN A 64 -18.72 2.21 -5.72
CA ASN A 64 -17.26 2.37 -5.71
C ASN A 64 -16.76 3.53 -6.59
N ALA A 65 -17.64 4.34 -7.18
CA ALA A 65 -17.29 5.43 -8.10
C ALA A 65 -16.20 6.37 -7.55
N SER A 66 -16.36 6.84 -6.32
CA SER A 66 -15.39 7.74 -5.66
C SER A 66 -14.02 7.08 -5.45
N GLN A 67 -14.01 5.78 -5.14
CA GLN A 67 -12.78 5.03 -4.91
C GLN A 67 -12.05 4.75 -6.22
N GLN A 68 -12.78 4.42 -7.29
CA GLN A 68 -12.23 4.28 -8.63
C GLN A 68 -11.66 5.61 -9.15
N MET A 69 -12.34 6.73 -8.89
CA MET A 69 -11.83 8.06 -9.25
C MET A 69 -10.52 8.37 -8.51
N SER A 70 -10.43 8.03 -7.22
CA SER A 70 -9.19 8.19 -6.43
C SER A 70 -8.04 7.34 -7.00
N VAL A 71 -8.31 6.10 -7.40
CA VAL A 71 -7.32 5.21 -8.03
C VAL A 71 -6.88 5.74 -9.39
N ALA A 72 -7.81 6.22 -10.22
CA ALA A 72 -7.50 6.79 -11.54
C ALA A 72 -6.58 8.02 -11.42
N LEU A 73 -6.89 8.93 -10.48
CA LEU A 73 -6.03 10.08 -10.19
C LEU A 73 -4.64 9.66 -9.72
N LYS A 74 -4.54 8.61 -8.91
CA LYS A 74 -3.26 8.06 -8.45
C LYS A 74 -2.43 7.51 -9.60
N ILE A 75 -3.02 6.68 -10.46
CA ILE A 75 -2.35 6.10 -11.62
C ILE A 75 -1.82 7.21 -12.54
N TYR A 76 -2.67 8.21 -12.84
CA TYR A 76 -2.26 9.36 -13.64
C TYR A 76 -1.08 10.10 -13.01
N ALA A 77 -1.14 10.40 -11.70
CA ALA A 77 -0.07 11.08 -11.00
C ALA A 77 1.24 10.27 -10.97
N GLU A 78 1.18 8.95 -10.80
CA GLU A 78 2.35 8.05 -10.81
C GLU A 78 3.00 7.99 -12.20
N ALA A 79 2.18 7.88 -13.26
CA ALA A 79 2.64 7.88 -14.64
C ALA A 79 3.32 9.20 -15.05
N HIS A 80 2.92 10.33 -14.45
CA HIS A 80 3.49 11.65 -14.77
C HIS A 80 4.61 12.08 -13.81
N LYS A 81 4.69 11.52 -12.60
CA LYS A 81 5.83 11.72 -11.69
C LYS A 81 7.13 11.11 -12.22
N SER A 82 7.03 10.06 -13.01
CA SER A 82 8.18 9.37 -13.62
C SER A 82 8.88 10.21 -14.70
N TYR A 83 8.29 11.34 -15.13
CA TYR A 83 8.89 12.26 -16.12
C TYR A 83 9.69 13.42 -15.51
N VAL A 84 9.55 13.72 -14.22
CA VAL A 84 10.14 14.94 -13.60
C VAL A 84 11.50 14.66 -12.92
N THR A 85 12.06 13.47 -13.07
CA THR A 85 13.38 13.12 -12.49
C THR A 85 14.51 13.00 -13.51
N THR A 86 14.37 13.61 -14.69
CA THR A 86 15.48 13.68 -15.68
C THR A 86 15.51 15.01 -16.42
N THR A 87 15.76 16.10 -15.69
CA THR A 87 16.49 17.27 -16.23
C THR A 87 16.95 18.15 -15.07
N ASN A 88 18.16 17.86 -14.58
CA ASN A 88 19.13 18.82 -14.08
C ASN A 88 20.38 18.05 -13.66
N ASP A 89 21.28 17.82 -14.62
CA ASP A 89 22.73 18.08 -14.51
C ASP A 89 23.32 18.15 -15.93
#